data_AF-A0A9R1B997-F1
#
_entry.id   AF-A0A9R1B997-F1
#
_cell.length_a   1.000
_cell.length_b   1.000
_cell.length_c   1.000
_cell.angle_alpha   90.00
_cell.angle_beta   90.00
_cell.angle_gamma   90.00
#
_symmetry.space_group_name_H-M   'P 1'
#
loop_
_entity.id
_entity.type
_entity.pdbx_description
1 polymer ?
#
loop_
_entity_poly.entity_id
_entity_poly.type
_entity_poly.pdbx_seq_one_letter_code
_entity_poly.pdbx_strand_id
1 'polypeptide(L)'
;MSTGSAVSKASPLLSRAACAVTLTATRYKLVPYLVAFVAVKLMLGEKSFADGEYLPIRENIYSRAQDSRIYVTTLIFSVVEMVIIILRSIYLVLFTPSILMAPFKDTLGSKYRKTWLRLVHRTLEKAGPAFIKWGQWVATRPDLFANDLCTELSKLHTKAPAHSYAYTKKTVEKAFGRNISEIFEKFEEEPVASGSVAQVHRAALKFRHPGQKTPKIITVAVKVRHPGVGDSIRRDFSIINAVAKASRCIPALNWLRLDESVQQFAVFMMSQVDLAREAAHLSRIIYNFRRWKDVSFLKPLYPFVHPAVLVETYELGESGSHYVDDHDGEERVKSALAHIGTHALLKMLLALHSTISLSSHSYFCFAFEDGSTCFLY
;
A
#
# COMPACT_ATOMS: atom_id res chain seq x y z
N MET A 1 74.79 13.08 9.20
CA MET A 1 73.61 13.98 9.15
C MET A 1 72.79 13.56 7.93
N SER A 2 71.67 12.87 8.14
CA SER A 2 70.80 12.37 7.07
C SER A 2 69.45 13.07 7.18
N THR A 3 69.05 13.74 6.11
CA THR A 3 67.80 14.49 5.97
C THR A 3 66.66 13.53 5.63
N GLY A 4 65.75 13.32 6.58
CA GLY A 4 64.53 12.53 6.39
C GLY A 4 63.39 13.37 5.79
N SER A 5 63.03 13.06 4.54
CA SER A 5 61.85 13.58 3.84
C SER A 5 60.57 12.98 4.44
N ALA A 6 59.68 13.83 4.99
CA ALA A 6 58.37 13.45 5.49
C ALA A 6 57.39 13.21 4.32
N VAL A 7 57.08 11.95 4.05
CA VAL A 7 55.97 11.57 3.16
C VAL A 7 54.64 11.79 3.90
N SER A 8 53.87 12.76 3.42
CA SER A 8 52.49 13.03 3.81
C SER A 8 51.59 11.79 3.57
N LYS A 9 51.11 11.16 4.65
CA LYS A 9 50.05 10.15 4.59
C LYS A 9 48.70 10.84 4.41
N ALA A 10 48.24 10.93 3.16
CA ALA A 10 46.85 11.27 2.87
C ALA A 10 45.91 10.22 3.49
N SER A 11 44.86 10.67 4.17
CA SER A 11 43.96 9.82 4.95
C SER A 11 43.09 8.91 4.05
N PRO A 12 42.84 7.65 4.43
CA PRO A 12 42.06 6.67 3.63
C PRO A 12 40.56 7.02 3.48
N LEU A 13 40.11 8.12 4.10
CA LEU A 13 38.74 8.62 4.05
C LEU A 13 38.49 9.51 2.84
N LEU A 14 39.48 10.29 2.41
CA LEU A 14 39.38 11.15 1.23
C LEU A 14 39.31 10.33 -0.07
N SER A 15 40.01 9.20 -0.15
CA SER A 15 39.92 8.31 -1.31
C SER A 15 38.58 7.57 -1.40
N ARG A 16 37.96 7.23 -0.25
CA ARG A 16 36.62 6.60 -0.21
C ARG A 16 35.51 7.60 -0.51
N ALA A 17 35.62 8.84 -0.05
CA ALA A 17 34.67 9.91 -0.37
C ALA A 17 34.77 10.34 -1.84
N ALA A 18 35.99 10.48 -2.37
CA ALA A 18 36.20 10.75 -3.79
C ALA A 18 35.68 9.59 -4.67
N CYS A 19 35.87 8.33 -4.25
CA CYS A 19 35.31 7.17 -4.95
C CYS A 19 33.77 7.15 -4.90
N ALA A 20 33.15 7.54 -3.78
CA ALA A 20 31.70 7.65 -3.65
C ALA A 20 31.09 8.78 -4.50
N VAL A 21 31.76 9.93 -4.60
CA VAL A 21 31.35 11.08 -5.44
C VAL A 21 31.55 10.78 -6.93
N THR A 22 32.59 10.01 -7.28
CA THR A 22 32.82 9.58 -8.67
C THR A 22 31.80 8.50 -9.10
N LEU A 23 31.32 7.68 -8.16
CA LEU A 23 30.25 6.69 -8.37
C LEU A 23 28.85 7.32 -8.49
N THR A 24 28.60 8.50 -7.92
CA THR A 24 27.35 9.24 -8.11
C THR A 24 27.36 10.05 -9.40
N ALA A 25 28.51 10.61 -9.81
CA ALA A 25 28.64 11.32 -11.08
C ALA A 25 28.56 10.39 -12.32
N THR A 26 28.98 9.12 -12.19
CA THR A 26 28.89 8.12 -13.28
C THR A 26 27.52 7.42 -13.37
N ARG A 27 26.57 7.68 -12.46
CA ARG A 27 25.24 7.04 -12.41
C ARG A 27 24.09 7.83 -13.02
N TYR A 28 24.38 8.83 -13.85
CA TYR A 28 23.39 9.40 -14.80
C TYR A 28 23.14 8.52 -16.04
N LYS A 29 23.52 7.23 -16.01
CA LYS A 29 23.17 6.25 -17.05
C LYS A 29 21.76 5.67 -16.91
N LEU A 30 21.01 5.97 -15.82
CA LEU A 30 19.67 5.41 -15.62
C LEU A 30 18.65 5.89 -16.67
N VAL A 31 18.79 7.14 -17.14
CA VAL A 31 17.93 7.75 -18.15
C VAL A 31 18.03 7.05 -19.51
N PRO A 32 19.23 6.81 -20.09
CA PRO A 32 19.32 6.08 -21.35
C PRO A 32 18.86 4.61 -21.24
N TYR A 33 18.99 3.95 -20.08
CA TYR A 33 18.44 2.61 -19.88
C TYR A 33 16.92 2.59 -19.76
N LEU A 34 16.31 3.61 -19.14
CA LEU A 34 14.86 3.77 -19.12
C LEU A 34 14.32 4.02 -20.53
N VAL A 35 15.00 4.86 -21.32
CA VAL A 35 14.67 5.14 -22.72
C VAL A 35 14.84 3.88 -23.60
N ALA A 36 15.92 3.11 -23.41
CA ALA A 36 16.13 1.86 -24.12
C ALA A 36 15.08 0.78 -23.77
N PHE A 37 14.69 0.68 -22.50
CA PHE A 37 13.63 -0.24 -22.05
C PHE A 37 12.27 0.11 -22.68
N VAL A 38 12.00 1.40 -22.85
CA VAL A 38 10.77 1.91 -23.49
C VAL A 38 10.78 1.64 -25.00
N ALA A 39 11.92 1.87 -25.66
CA ALA A 39 12.10 1.55 -27.07
C ALA A 39 11.88 0.07 -27.36
N VAL A 40 12.38 -0.83 -26.49
CA VAL A 40 12.16 -2.27 -26.61
C VAL A 40 10.69 -2.65 -26.43
N LYS A 41 9.95 -1.97 -25.54
CA LYS A 41 8.53 -2.24 -25.31
C LYS A 41 7.65 -1.78 -26.49
N LEU A 42 8.01 -0.67 -27.14
CA LEU A 42 7.38 -0.20 -28.38
C LEU A 42 7.64 -1.17 -29.54
N MET A 43 8.88 -1.63 -29.71
CA MET A 43 9.28 -2.58 -30.76
C MET A 43 8.65 -3.97 -30.59
N LEU A 44 8.46 -4.44 -29.35
CA LEU A 44 7.74 -5.69 -29.08
C LEU A 44 6.22 -5.57 -29.30
N GLY A 45 5.66 -4.36 -29.21
CA GLY A 45 4.27 -4.09 -29.59
C GLY A 45 4.04 -4.19 -31.10
N GLU A 46 5.03 -3.81 -31.92
CA GLU A 46 4.98 -3.97 -33.38
C GLU A 46 5.17 -5.42 -33.83
N LYS A 47 5.97 -6.21 -33.11
CA LYS A 47 6.33 -7.59 -33.52
C LYS A 47 5.20 -8.62 -33.43
N SER A 48 4.10 -8.30 -32.74
CA SER A 48 2.92 -9.20 -32.67
C SER A 48 2.08 -9.20 -33.96
N PHE A 49 2.41 -8.36 -34.95
CA PHE A 49 1.60 -8.16 -36.16
C PHE A 49 2.24 -8.71 -37.45
N ALA A 50 3.48 -9.23 -37.40
CA ALA A 50 4.21 -9.62 -38.62
C ALA A 50 3.91 -11.04 -39.15
N ASP A 51 3.06 -11.83 -38.47
CA ASP A 51 2.88 -13.27 -38.77
C ASP A 51 1.46 -13.66 -39.23
N GLY A 52 0.76 -12.77 -39.95
CA GLY A 52 -0.59 -13.08 -40.45
C GLY A 52 -0.97 -12.37 -41.74
N GLU A 53 -0.49 -12.85 -42.89
CA GLU A 53 -1.04 -12.50 -44.20
C GLU A 53 -1.56 -13.76 -44.92
N TYR A 54 -2.84 -13.74 -45.35
CA TYR A 54 -3.35 -14.12 -46.69
C TYR A 54 -4.88 -13.83 -46.81
N LEU A 55 -5.23 -12.68 -47.43
CA LEU A 55 -6.41 -12.25 -48.27
C LEU A 55 -7.91 -12.60 -47.91
N PRO A 56 -8.96 -11.85 -48.41
CA PRO A 56 -8.96 -10.72 -49.36
C PRO A 56 -9.76 -9.43 -48.99
N ILE A 57 -9.09 -8.29 -49.15
CA ILE A 57 -9.43 -7.07 -49.93
C ILE A 57 -10.91 -6.83 -50.33
N ARG A 58 -11.77 -6.37 -49.41
CA ARG A 58 -12.84 -5.38 -49.75
C ARG A 58 -13.45 -4.64 -48.56
N GLU A 59 -13.36 -5.16 -47.34
CA GLU A 59 -13.85 -4.49 -46.12
C GLU A 59 -12.83 -3.52 -45.47
N ASN A 60 -11.63 -3.43 -46.05
CA ASN A 60 -10.43 -2.89 -45.42
C ASN A 60 -10.31 -1.35 -45.40
N ILE A 61 -11.28 -0.59 -45.93
CA ILE A 61 -11.20 0.88 -45.97
C ILE A 61 -11.97 1.51 -44.80
N TYR A 62 -13.12 0.93 -44.43
CA TYR A 62 -13.90 1.40 -43.28
C TYR A 62 -13.32 0.91 -41.94
N SER A 63 -12.77 -0.32 -41.87
CA SER A 63 -12.04 -0.79 -40.67
C SER A 63 -10.76 0.03 -40.43
N ARG A 64 -9.95 0.26 -41.48
CA ARG A 64 -8.65 0.97 -41.39
C ARG A 64 -8.75 2.42 -40.93
N ALA A 65 -9.86 3.12 -41.22
CA ALA A 65 -10.09 4.48 -40.73
C ALA A 65 -10.49 4.52 -39.25
N GLN A 66 -11.28 3.53 -38.79
CA GLN A 66 -11.62 3.36 -37.38
C GLN A 66 -10.41 2.92 -36.56
N ASP A 67 -9.61 2.02 -37.13
CA ASP A 67 -8.35 1.54 -36.56
C ASP A 67 -7.33 2.67 -36.42
N SER A 68 -7.17 3.56 -37.42
CA SER A 68 -6.22 4.68 -37.32
C SER A 68 -6.52 5.63 -36.14
N ARG A 69 -7.79 5.88 -35.82
CA ARG A 69 -8.17 6.72 -34.67
C ARG A 69 -7.90 6.00 -33.36
N ILE A 70 -8.16 4.69 -33.31
CA ILE A 70 -7.85 3.85 -32.15
C ILE A 70 -6.33 3.80 -31.93
N TYR A 71 -5.52 3.65 -32.99
CA TYR A 71 -4.07 3.68 -32.89
C TYR A 71 -3.54 5.04 -32.43
N VAL A 72 -4.04 6.15 -33.00
CA VAL A 72 -3.60 7.49 -32.61
C VAL A 72 -3.99 7.79 -31.16
N THR A 73 -5.21 7.46 -30.74
CA THR A 73 -5.65 7.64 -29.33
C THR A 73 -4.86 6.76 -28.37
N THR A 74 -4.56 5.52 -28.74
CA THR A 74 -3.72 4.59 -27.95
C THR A 74 -2.29 5.08 -27.85
N LEU A 75 -1.72 5.59 -28.95
CA LEU A 75 -0.39 6.18 -28.99
C LEU A 75 -0.30 7.43 -28.11
N ILE A 76 -1.28 8.34 -28.21
CA ILE A 76 -1.36 9.53 -27.35
C ILE A 76 -1.45 9.12 -25.88
N PHE A 77 -2.33 8.18 -25.54
CA PHE A 77 -2.46 7.67 -24.17
C PHE A 77 -1.14 7.05 -23.67
N SER A 78 -0.46 6.27 -24.52
CA SER A 78 0.83 5.68 -24.20
C SER A 78 1.92 6.73 -23.95
N VAL A 79 1.99 7.77 -24.78
CA VAL A 79 2.93 8.89 -24.59
C VAL A 79 2.63 9.64 -23.29
N VAL A 80 1.35 9.91 -23.00
CA VAL A 80 0.95 10.55 -21.74
C VAL A 80 1.33 9.69 -20.54
N GLU A 81 1.05 8.38 -20.59
CA GLU A 81 1.41 7.44 -19.52
C GLU A 81 2.93 7.40 -19.31
N MET A 82 3.70 7.39 -20.40
CA MET A 82 5.16 7.47 -20.39
C MET A 82 5.67 8.74 -19.70
N VAL A 83 5.12 9.91 -20.04
CA VAL A 83 5.48 11.18 -19.41
C VAL A 83 5.15 11.15 -17.92
N ILE A 84 3.97 10.64 -17.53
CA ILE A 84 3.58 10.49 -16.12
C ILE A 84 4.57 9.59 -15.36
N ILE A 85 4.98 8.46 -15.95
CA ILE A 85 5.95 7.55 -15.33
C ILE A 85 7.32 8.21 -15.15
N ILE A 86 7.78 8.98 -16.13
CA ILE A 86 9.07 9.70 -16.05
C ILE A 86 9.01 10.75 -14.94
N LEU A 87 7.97 11.60 -14.93
CA LEU A 87 7.77 12.61 -13.88
C LEU A 87 7.67 11.96 -12.50
N ARG A 88 6.96 10.83 -12.39
CA ARG A 88 6.84 10.06 -11.15
C ARG A 88 8.20 9.48 -10.72
N SER A 89 9.01 9.00 -11.65
CA SER A 89 10.35 8.48 -11.37
C SER A 89 11.26 9.59 -10.83
N ILE A 90 11.26 10.77 -11.45
CA ILE A 90 11.99 11.96 -10.97
C ILE A 90 11.53 12.35 -9.57
N TYR A 91 10.21 12.38 -9.35
CA TYR A 91 9.62 12.68 -8.04
C TYR A 91 10.07 11.69 -6.96
N LEU A 92 10.09 10.38 -7.24
CA LEU A 92 10.59 9.37 -6.31
C LEU A 92 12.09 9.50 -6.04
N VAL A 93 12.88 9.87 -7.05
CA VAL A 93 14.32 10.14 -6.89
C VAL A 93 14.59 11.37 -6.03
N LEU A 94 13.68 12.35 -6.00
CA LEU A 94 13.81 13.51 -5.11
C LEU A 94 13.81 13.13 -3.61
N PHE A 95 13.30 11.96 -3.27
CA PHE A 95 13.29 11.42 -1.91
C PHE A 95 14.53 10.57 -1.56
N THR A 96 15.42 10.32 -2.52
CA THR A 96 16.69 9.59 -2.32
C THR A 96 17.61 10.21 -1.24
N PRO A 97 17.66 11.54 -1.02
CA PRO A 97 18.44 12.12 0.06
C PRO A 97 18.07 11.59 1.45
N SER A 98 16.79 11.23 1.69
CA SER A 98 16.35 10.61 2.95
C SER A 98 17.04 9.26 3.17
N ILE A 99 17.23 8.47 2.11
CA ILE A 99 17.94 7.19 2.15
C ILE A 99 19.44 7.40 2.25
N LEU A 100 20.00 8.37 1.52
CA LEU A 100 21.43 8.67 1.50
C LEU A 100 21.95 9.20 2.85
N MET A 101 21.07 9.79 3.67
CA MET A 101 21.38 10.21 5.04
C MET A 101 21.36 9.05 6.06
N ALA A 102 20.89 7.85 5.69
CA ALA A 102 20.85 6.68 6.57
C ALA A 102 22.20 6.29 7.20
N PRO A 103 23.35 6.27 6.49
CA PRO A 103 24.65 5.95 7.10
C PRO A 103 25.18 7.02 8.06
N PHE A 104 24.65 8.24 8.00
CA PHE A 104 25.03 9.36 8.88
C PHE A 104 24.12 9.50 10.10
N LYS A 105 23.14 8.60 10.25
CA LYS A 105 22.14 8.68 11.33
C LYS A 105 22.75 8.52 12.73
N ASP A 106 23.81 7.71 12.85
CA ASP A 106 24.42 7.34 14.13
C ASP A 106 25.58 8.27 14.53
N THR A 107 26.09 9.09 13.60
CA THR A 107 27.25 9.96 13.79
C THR A 107 26.90 11.38 14.24
N LEU A 108 25.64 11.82 14.13
CA LEU A 108 25.20 13.21 14.36
C LEU A 108 24.27 13.40 15.58
N GLY A 109 24.15 12.40 16.46
CA GLY A 109 23.46 12.49 17.74
C GLY A 109 21.92 12.35 17.69
N SER A 110 21.30 12.25 18.89
CA SER A 110 19.87 11.88 19.06
C SER A 110 18.87 12.85 18.41
N LYS A 111 19.15 14.16 18.39
CA LYS A 111 18.27 15.16 17.75
C LYS A 111 18.21 14.99 16.23
N TYR A 112 19.33 14.63 15.60
CA TYR A 112 19.41 14.39 14.16
C TYR A 112 18.63 13.12 13.77
N ARG A 113 18.80 12.03 14.54
CA ARG A 113 18.06 10.77 14.37
C ARG A 113 16.54 11.01 14.35
N LYS A 114 15.99 11.73 15.34
CA LYS A 114 14.55 12.06 15.38
C LYS A 114 14.08 12.88 14.17
N THR A 115 14.90 13.81 13.70
CA THR A 115 14.56 14.64 12.53
C THR A 115 14.59 13.82 11.24
N TRP A 116 15.59 12.94 11.10
CA TRP A 116 15.68 11.99 10.00
C TRP A 116 14.49 11.03 9.97
N LEU A 117 14.08 10.48 11.12
CA LEU A 117 12.90 9.61 11.22
C LEU A 117 11.62 10.30 10.74
N ARG A 118 11.38 11.55 11.20
CA ARG A 118 10.24 12.36 10.73
C ARG A 118 10.31 12.64 9.23
N LEU A 119 11.51 12.85 8.69
CA LEU A 119 11.71 13.04 7.26
C LEU A 119 11.34 11.77 6.48
N VAL A 120 11.83 10.60 6.92
CA VAL A 120 11.49 9.30 6.30
C VAL A 120 9.98 9.05 6.32
N HIS A 121 9.32 9.28 7.46
CA HIS A 121 7.86 9.17 7.57
C HIS A 121 7.13 10.04 6.54
N ARG A 122 7.43 11.35 6.52
CA ARG A 122 6.81 12.29 5.56
C ARG A 122 7.14 11.96 4.10
N THR A 123 8.34 11.45 3.85
CA THR A 123 8.76 10.97 2.54
C THR A 123 7.89 9.80 2.08
N LEU A 124 7.68 8.79 2.92
CA LEU A 124 6.82 7.64 2.58
C LEU A 124 5.36 8.07 2.40
N GLU A 125 4.85 8.95 3.26
CA GLU A 125 3.51 9.51 3.16
C GLU A 125 3.29 10.24 1.84
N LYS A 126 4.23 11.11 1.45
CA LYS A 126 4.20 11.85 0.17
C LYS A 126 4.50 10.99 -1.06
N ALA A 127 5.22 9.88 -0.88
CA ALA A 127 5.50 8.94 -1.95
C ALA A 127 4.26 8.12 -2.31
N GLY A 128 3.27 7.99 -1.43
CA GLY A 128 1.93 7.50 -1.77
C GLY A 128 1.67 6.04 -1.36
N PRO A 129 0.57 5.44 -1.85
CA PRO A 129 -0.02 4.23 -1.27
C PRO A 129 0.92 3.03 -1.11
N ALA A 130 1.75 2.75 -2.13
CA ALA A 130 2.69 1.64 -2.09
C ALA A 130 3.77 1.84 -1.00
N PHE A 131 4.25 3.07 -0.83
CA PHE A 131 5.28 3.43 0.15
C PHE A 131 4.72 3.55 1.56
N ILE A 132 3.50 4.06 1.71
CA ILE A 132 2.77 4.01 2.98
C ILE A 132 2.62 2.56 3.43
N LYS A 133 2.22 1.65 2.53
CA LYS A 133 2.05 0.23 2.88
C LYS A 133 3.37 -0.46 3.21
N TRP A 134 4.45 -0.08 2.53
CA TRP A 134 5.79 -0.52 2.89
C TRP A 134 6.20 -0.02 4.29
N GLY A 135 5.94 1.25 4.60
CA GLY A 135 6.19 1.81 5.94
C GLY A 135 5.39 1.11 7.03
N GLN A 136 4.12 0.78 6.77
CA GLN A 136 3.27 -0.02 7.66
C GLN A 136 3.88 -1.42 7.89
N TRP A 137 4.37 -2.08 6.84
CA TRP A 137 5.05 -3.37 6.99
C TRP A 137 6.32 -3.26 7.83
N VAL A 138 7.15 -2.25 7.60
CA VAL A 138 8.37 -2.00 8.40
C VAL A 138 8.02 -1.79 9.88
N ALA A 139 6.95 -1.04 10.17
CA ALA A 139 6.51 -0.79 11.53
C ALA A 139 6.17 -2.07 12.32
N THR A 140 5.74 -3.13 11.63
CA THR A 140 5.40 -4.43 12.24
C THR A 140 6.60 -5.36 12.46
N ARG A 141 7.82 -4.96 12.08
CA ARG A 141 9.02 -5.81 12.11
C ARG A 141 10.15 -5.24 12.98
N PRO A 142 9.94 -5.07 14.30
CA PRO A 142 10.99 -4.62 15.24
C PRO A 142 12.16 -5.62 15.37
N ASP A 143 11.97 -6.86 14.89
CA ASP A 143 13.03 -7.87 14.77
C ASP A 143 14.03 -7.55 13.65
N LEU A 144 13.61 -6.83 12.60
CA LEU A 144 14.45 -6.46 11.46
C LEU A 144 14.87 -5.00 11.47
N PHE A 145 14.08 -4.13 12.08
CA PHE A 145 14.26 -2.68 12.04
C PHE A 145 14.35 -2.09 13.44
N ALA A 146 15.06 -0.96 13.58
CA ALA A 146 15.22 -0.30 14.86
C ALA A 146 13.88 0.15 15.44
N ASN A 147 13.67 -0.06 16.75
CA ASN A 147 12.41 0.25 17.43
C ASN A 147 11.93 1.69 17.20
N ASP A 148 12.84 2.66 17.23
CA ASP A 148 12.51 4.08 16.99
C ASP A 148 11.98 4.35 15.57
N LEU A 149 12.44 3.58 14.57
CA LEU A 149 11.89 3.62 13.21
C LEU A 149 10.51 2.97 13.15
N CYS A 150 10.33 1.81 13.79
CA CYS A 150 9.04 1.13 13.82
C CYS A 150 7.96 2.01 14.48
N THR A 151 8.28 2.64 15.62
CA THR A 151 7.38 3.58 16.32
C THR A 151 7.06 4.83 15.49
N GLU A 152 8.01 5.37 14.71
CA GLU A 152 7.70 6.52 13.87
C GLU A 152 6.81 6.13 12.69
N LEU A 153 7.06 4.97 12.07
CA LEU A 153 6.31 4.49 10.92
C LEU A 153 4.94 3.90 11.27
N SER A 154 4.71 3.47 12.52
CA SER A 154 3.39 3.02 12.98
C SER A 154 2.32 4.11 12.84
N LYS A 155 2.72 5.39 12.86
CA LYS A 155 1.84 6.55 12.61
C LYS A 155 1.19 6.52 11.21
N LEU A 156 1.79 5.83 10.25
CA LEU A 156 1.23 5.65 8.90
C LEU A 156 0.01 4.71 8.88
N HIS A 157 -0.28 3.98 9.96
CA HIS A 157 -1.46 3.10 10.04
C HIS A 157 -2.77 3.87 10.13
N THR A 158 -2.77 5.01 10.84
CA THR A 158 -4.01 5.72 11.21
C THR A 158 -4.15 7.10 10.57
N LYS A 159 -3.06 7.69 10.07
CA LYS A 159 -3.03 9.07 9.56
C LYS A 159 -2.57 9.16 8.11
N ALA A 160 -3.13 8.34 7.22
CA ALA A 160 -2.92 8.54 5.79
C ALA A 160 -3.74 9.74 5.29
N PRO A 161 -3.28 10.46 4.24
CA PRO A 161 -4.03 11.58 3.68
C PRO A 161 -5.47 11.21 3.27
N ALA A 162 -6.46 11.97 3.75
CA ALA A 162 -7.86 11.78 3.41
C ALA A 162 -8.24 12.49 2.09
N HIS A 163 -9.22 11.94 1.37
CA HIS A 163 -9.85 12.60 0.24
C HIS A 163 -11.12 13.36 0.66
N SER A 164 -11.55 14.30 -0.19
CA SER A 164 -12.72 15.16 0.09
C SER A 164 -14.02 14.35 0.22
N TYR A 165 -14.89 14.74 1.16
CA TYR A 165 -16.23 14.16 1.30
C TYR A 165 -17.06 14.17 0.01
N ALA A 166 -16.93 15.20 -0.84
CA ALA A 166 -17.61 15.26 -2.13
C ALA A 166 -17.29 14.05 -3.03
N TYR A 167 -16.04 13.58 -3.02
CA TYR A 167 -15.65 12.36 -3.71
C TYR A 167 -16.24 11.12 -3.04
N THR A 168 -16.24 11.06 -1.70
CA THR A 168 -16.86 9.98 -0.92
C THR A 168 -18.32 9.81 -1.32
N LYS A 169 -19.10 10.89 -1.24
CA LYS A 169 -20.52 10.93 -1.58
C LYS A 169 -20.75 10.43 -3.01
N LYS A 170 -20.05 11.01 -3.99
CA LYS A 170 -20.16 10.61 -5.39
C LYS A 170 -19.81 9.13 -5.63
N THR A 171 -18.82 8.61 -4.91
CA THR A 171 -18.37 7.21 -5.04
C THR A 171 -19.41 6.25 -4.47
N VAL A 172 -19.99 6.57 -3.31
CA VAL A 172 -21.07 5.80 -2.69
C VAL A 172 -22.32 5.79 -3.56
N GLU A 173 -22.74 6.96 -4.06
CA GLU A 173 -23.92 7.08 -4.92
C GLU A 173 -23.73 6.34 -6.24
N LYS A 174 -22.54 6.41 -6.84
CA LYS A 174 -22.21 5.65 -8.05
C LYS A 174 -22.16 4.15 -7.79
N ALA A 175 -21.64 3.70 -6.66
CA ALA A 175 -21.49 2.29 -6.32
C ALA A 175 -22.85 1.59 -6.13
N PHE A 176 -23.82 2.28 -5.54
CA PHE A 176 -25.11 1.70 -5.17
C PHE A 176 -26.29 2.21 -6.02
N GLY A 177 -26.06 3.18 -6.90
CA GLY A 177 -27.09 3.74 -7.79
C GLY A 177 -28.21 4.48 -7.07
N ARG A 178 -27.97 4.97 -5.86
CA ARG A 178 -28.94 5.65 -4.98
C ARG A 178 -28.30 6.82 -4.27
N ASN A 179 -29.09 7.83 -3.91
CA ASN A 179 -28.58 8.96 -3.14
C ASN A 179 -28.12 8.51 -1.75
N ILE A 180 -27.07 9.14 -1.21
CA ILE A 180 -26.53 8.76 0.10
C ILE A 180 -27.57 8.86 1.22
N SER A 181 -28.49 9.82 1.12
CA SER A 181 -29.59 10.06 2.06
C SER A 181 -30.71 9.00 2.00
N GLU A 182 -30.80 8.26 0.90
CA GLU A 182 -31.74 7.12 0.77
C GLU A 182 -31.19 5.88 1.46
N ILE A 183 -29.86 5.71 1.44
CA ILE A 183 -29.17 4.56 2.02
C ILE A 183 -28.94 4.77 3.53
N PHE A 184 -28.49 5.97 3.90
CA PHE A 184 -28.10 6.31 5.26
C PHE A 184 -29.01 7.39 5.84
N GLU A 185 -29.31 7.28 7.13
CA GLU A 185 -29.99 8.33 7.89
C GLU A 185 -29.02 9.45 8.26
N LYS A 186 -27.82 9.06 8.70
CA LYS A 186 -26.73 9.96 9.03
C LYS A 186 -25.45 9.41 8.40
N PHE A 187 -24.65 10.28 7.84
CA PHE A 187 -23.32 9.94 7.32
C PHE A 187 -22.34 11.00 7.79
N GLU A 188 -21.29 10.61 8.51
CA GLU A 188 -20.31 11.55 9.01
C GLU A 188 -19.34 11.95 7.89
N GLU A 189 -19.25 13.26 7.63
CA GLU A 189 -18.41 13.79 6.55
C GLU A 189 -16.93 13.62 6.85
N GLU A 190 -16.54 13.78 8.11
CA GLU A 190 -15.18 13.52 8.58
C GLU A 190 -14.93 12.00 8.70
N PRO A 191 -13.85 11.47 8.10
CA PRO A 191 -13.52 10.06 8.23
C PRO A 191 -13.04 9.74 9.66
N VAL A 192 -13.44 8.59 10.17
CA VAL A 192 -12.96 8.05 11.47
C VAL A 192 -11.50 7.65 11.37
N ALA A 193 -11.09 7.10 10.21
CA ALA A 193 -9.74 6.67 9.94
C ALA A 193 -9.45 6.74 8.44
N SER A 194 -8.17 6.93 8.09
CA SER A 194 -7.72 6.96 6.71
C SER A 194 -6.48 6.07 6.53
N GLY A 195 -6.59 5.08 5.66
CA GLY A 195 -5.55 4.12 5.33
C GLY A 195 -4.93 4.37 3.95
N SER A 196 -4.05 3.48 3.50
CA SER A 196 -3.35 3.65 2.22
C SER A 196 -4.24 3.48 0.98
N VAL A 197 -5.34 2.72 1.09
CA VAL A 197 -6.20 2.38 -0.06
C VAL A 197 -7.61 2.97 0.05
N ALA A 198 -8.12 3.10 1.27
CA ALA A 198 -9.45 3.62 1.55
C ALA A 198 -9.47 4.39 2.87
N GLN A 199 -10.48 5.23 3.03
CA GLN A 199 -10.82 5.86 4.31
C GLN A 199 -12.18 5.35 4.80
N VAL A 200 -12.39 5.41 6.10
CA VAL A 200 -13.55 4.85 6.78
C VAL A 200 -14.40 5.96 7.36
N HIS A 201 -15.69 5.97 7.05
CA HIS A 201 -16.67 6.88 7.62
C HIS A 201 -17.61 6.11 8.54
N ARG A 202 -18.09 6.78 9.60
CA ARG A 202 -19.20 6.25 10.41
C ARG A 202 -20.52 6.71 9.81
N ALA A 203 -21.47 5.79 9.69
CA ALA A 203 -22.80 6.09 9.17
C ALA A 203 -23.89 5.29 9.90
N ALA A 204 -25.13 5.75 9.77
CA ALA A 204 -26.33 5.09 10.25
C ALA A 204 -27.10 4.53 9.04
N LEU A 205 -27.05 3.22 8.84
CA LEU A 205 -27.66 2.54 7.70
C LEU A 205 -29.16 2.33 7.92
N LYS A 206 -29.99 2.71 6.93
CA LYS A 206 -31.41 2.38 6.90
C LYS A 206 -31.58 0.97 6.36
N PHE A 207 -31.72 0.00 7.24
CA PHE A 207 -31.93 -1.40 6.86
C PHE A 207 -33.41 -1.78 6.95
N ARG A 208 -33.98 -2.33 5.87
CA ARG A 208 -35.37 -2.79 5.86
C ARG A 208 -35.42 -4.29 5.59
N HIS A 209 -35.87 -5.08 6.56
CA HIS A 209 -36.19 -6.48 6.30
C HIS A 209 -37.45 -6.59 5.43
N PRO A 210 -37.53 -7.59 4.52
CA PRO A 210 -38.77 -7.92 3.84
C PRO A 210 -39.91 -8.14 4.85
N GLY A 211 -41.03 -7.43 4.69
CA GLY A 211 -42.17 -7.48 5.62
C GLY A 211 -42.16 -6.46 6.78
N GLN A 212 -41.06 -5.72 6.98
CA GLN A 212 -40.99 -4.69 8.02
C GLN A 212 -41.49 -3.33 7.50
N LYS A 213 -42.42 -2.70 8.25
CA LYS A 213 -42.99 -1.38 7.90
C LYS A 213 -42.01 -0.23 8.18
N THR A 214 -41.23 -0.32 9.25
CA THR A 214 -40.23 0.68 9.65
C THR A 214 -38.82 0.17 9.39
N PRO A 215 -37.92 0.98 8.79
CA PRO A 215 -36.52 0.63 8.64
C PRO A 215 -35.83 0.61 10.01
N LYS A 216 -35.04 -0.43 10.27
CA LYS A 216 -34.13 -0.50 11.40
C LYS A 216 -32.88 0.32 11.07
N ILE A 217 -32.45 1.16 12.01
CA ILE A 217 -31.22 1.93 11.89
C ILE A 217 -30.11 1.17 12.60
N ILE A 218 -28.99 0.95 11.92
CA ILE A 218 -27.80 0.33 12.49
C ILE A 218 -26.56 1.17 12.20
N THR A 219 -25.66 1.31 13.18
CA THR A 219 -24.38 1.98 13.00
C THR A 219 -23.43 1.08 12.19
N VAL A 220 -22.81 1.66 11.17
CA VAL A 220 -21.94 0.94 10.22
C VAL A 220 -20.67 1.73 9.94
N ALA A 221 -19.62 1.00 9.56
CA ALA A 221 -18.42 1.55 8.96
C ALA A 221 -18.57 1.50 7.44
N VAL A 222 -18.32 2.63 6.77
CA VAL A 222 -18.35 2.76 5.31
C VAL A 222 -16.95 3.06 4.82
N LYS A 223 -16.29 2.04 4.26
CA LYS A 223 -14.98 2.15 3.63
C LYS A 223 -15.13 2.63 2.20
N VAL A 224 -14.44 3.72 1.86
CA VAL A 224 -14.45 4.29 0.52
C VAL A 224 -13.04 4.42 -0.03
N ARG A 225 -12.82 3.82 -1.19
CA ARG A 225 -11.51 3.77 -1.85
C ARG A 225 -11.03 5.15 -2.30
N HIS A 226 -9.77 5.49 -2.03
CA HIS A 226 -9.17 6.74 -2.49
C HIS A 226 -9.19 6.90 -4.03
N PRO A 227 -9.31 8.15 -4.54
CA PRO A 227 -9.26 8.43 -5.96
C PRO A 227 -7.96 7.97 -6.60
N GLY A 228 -8.05 7.24 -7.72
CA GLY A 228 -6.90 6.88 -8.56
C GLY A 228 -5.86 5.97 -7.88
N VAL A 229 -6.16 5.39 -6.71
CA VAL A 229 -5.19 4.58 -5.94
C VAL A 229 -4.67 3.38 -6.73
N GLY A 230 -5.55 2.70 -7.49
CA GLY A 230 -5.18 1.56 -8.32
C GLY A 230 -4.19 1.93 -9.43
N ASP A 231 -4.40 3.08 -10.07
CA ASP A 231 -3.51 3.56 -11.12
C ASP A 231 -2.18 4.05 -10.54
N SER A 232 -2.21 4.69 -9.37
CA SER A 232 -0.99 5.09 -8.65
C SER A 232 -0.13 3.87 -8.31
N ILE A 233 -0.73 2.84 -7.72
CA ILE A 233 -0.05 1.59 -7.36
C ILE A 233 0.52 0.94 -8.63
N ARG A 234 -0.27 0.81 -9.70
CA ARG A 234 0.17 0.24 -10.98
C ARG A 234 1.40 0.97 -11.56
N ARG A 235 1.39 2.32 -11.52
CA ARG A 235 2.52 3.14 -11.98
C ARG A 235 3.76 2.94 -11.11
N ASP A 236 3.59 2.96 -9.79
CA ASP A 236 4.71 2.74 -8.85
C ASP A 236 5.36 1.36 -9.08
N PHE A 237 4.56 0.30 -9.25
CA PHE A 237 5.10 -1.04 -9.56
C PHE A 237 5.70 -1.15 -10.95
N SER A 238 5.23 -0.38 -11.93
CA SER A 238 5.85 -0.33 -13.26
C SER A 238 7.27 0.23 -13.17
N ILE A 239 7.49 1.27 -12.35
CA ILE A 239 8.80 1.86 -12.08
C ILE A 239 9.68 0.87 -11.31
N ILE A 240 9.17 0.31 -10.21
CA ILE A 240 9.94 -0.63 -9.37
C ILE A 240 10.35 -1.86 -10.18
N ASN A 241 9.48 -2.40 -11.04
CA ASN A 241 9.81 -3.54 -11.88
C ASN A 241 10.85 -3.20 -12.95
N ALA A 242 10.82 -1.98 -13.52
CA ALA A 242 11.87 -1.53 -14.44
C ALA A 242 13.23 -1.44 -13.72
N VAL A 243 13.26 -0.91 -12.50
CA VAL A 243 14.46 -0.85 -11.65
C VAL A 243 14.94 -2.27 -11.28
N ALA A 244 14.04 -3.15 -10.87
CA ALA A 244 14.36 -4.54 -10.52
C ALA A 244 14.97 -5.29 -11.72
N LYS A 245 14.41 -5.13 -12.93
CA LYS A 245 14.97 -5.69 -14.16
C LYS A 245 16.36 -5.12 -14.48
N ALA A 246 16.55 -3.81 -14.35
CA ALA A 246 17.86 -3.18 -14.53
C ALA A 246 18.89 -3.64 -13.49
N SER A 247 18.45 -3.95 -12.27
CA SER A 247 19.31 -4.42 -11.19
C SER A 247 19.94 -5.80 -11.45
N ARG A 248 19.36 -6.60 -12.36
CA ARG A 248 19.94 -7.89 -12.80
C ARG A 248 21.32 -7.74 -13.45
N CYS A 249 21.63 -6.55 -13.96
CA CYS A 249 22.95 -6.22 -14.49
C CYS A 249 24.02 -6.06 -13.40
N ILE A 250 23.64 -6.08 -12.12
CA ILE A 250 24.54 -5.94 -10.97
C ILE A 250 24.62 -7.31 -10.27
N PRO A 251 25.71 -8.09 -10.46
CA PRO A 251 25.83 -9.44 -9.92
C PRO A 251 25.63 -9.53 -8.40
N ALA A 252 26.02 -8.49 -7.67
CA ALA A 252 25.86 -8.39 -6.21
C ALA A 252 24.40 -8.30 -5.73
N LEU A 253 23.43 -8.01 -6.61
CA LEU A 253 21.99 -7.91 -6.27
C LEU A 253 21.17 -9.11 -6.78
N ASN A 254 21.76 -10.01 -7.58
CA ASN A 254 21.05 -11.15 -8.16
C ASN A 254 20.52 -12.13 -7.09
N TRP A 255 21.21 -12.25 -5.96
CA TRP A 255 20.78 -13.13 -4.86
C TRP A 255 19.47 -12.68 -4.19
N LEU A 256 19.11 -11.39 -4.32
CA LEU A 256 17.88 -10.84 -3.73
C LEU A 256 16.62 -11.17 -4.52
N ARG A 257 16.73 -11.70 -5.76
CA ARG A 257 15.60 -12.01 -6.66
C ARG A 257 14.52 -10.90 -6.62
N LEU A 258 14.98 -9.64 -6.75
CA LEU A 258 14.15 -8.45 -6.52
C LEU A 258 12.95 -8.40 -7.46
N ASP A 259 13.10 -8.90 -8.68
CA ASP A 259 12.04 -8.98 -9.67
C ASP A 259 10.86 -9.85 -9.23
N GLU A 260 11.12 -11.04 -8.68
CA GLU A 260 10.07 -11.93 -8.18
C GLU A 260 9.42 -11.37 -6.92
N SER A 261 10.24 -10.86 -6.00
CA SER A 261 9.75 -10.25 -4.76
C SER A 261 8.84 -9.05 -5.04
N VAL A 262 9.21 -8.21 -6.00
CA VAL A 262 8.42 -7.05 -6.44
C VAL A 262 7.12 -7.50 -7.10
N GLN A 263 7.14 -8.56 -7.92
CA GLN A 263 5.92 -9.07 -8.56
C GLN A 263 4.93 -9.64 -7.53
N GLN A 264 5.40 -10.43 -6.57
CA GLN A 264 4.56 -10.95 -5.48
C GLN A 264 3.96 -9.80 -4.66
N PHE A 265 4.78 -8.79 -4.33
CA PHE A 265 4.31 -7.61 -3.64
C PHE A 265 3.30 -6.80 -4.48
N ALA A 266 3.47 -6.73 -5.80
CA ALA A 266 2.54 -6.05 -6.71
C ALA A 266 1.17 -6.72 -6.72
N VAL A 267 1.13 -8.04 -6.84
CA VAL A 267 -0.12 -8.83 -6.80
C VAL A 267 -0.83 -8.60 -5.46
N PHE A 268 -0.08 -8.66 -4.37
CA PHE A 268 -0.60 -8.39 -3.04
C PHE A 268 -1.20 -6.98 -2.92
N MET A 269 -0.48 -5.94 -3.34
CA MET A 269 -0.93 -4.56 -3.28
C MET A 269 -2.16 -4.30 -4.15
N MET A 270 -2.18 -4.85 -5.37
CA MET A 270 -3.32 -4.74 -6.27
C MET A 270 -4.56 -5.45 -5.75
N SER A 271 -4.40 -6.55 -4.99
CA SER A 271 -5.53 -7.27 -4.40
C SER A 271 -6.30 -6.45 -3.36
N GLN A 272 -5.67 -5.44 -2.75
CA GLN A 272 -6.29 -4.56 -1.75
C GLN A 272 -7.09 -3.41 -2.38
N VAL A 273 -6.91 -3.13 -3.68
CA VAL A 273 -7.61 -2.05 -4.39
C VAL A 273 -9.09 -2.35 -4.60
N ASP A 274 -9.47 -3.63 -4.55
CA ASP A 274 -10.85 -4.08 -4.70
C ASP A 274 -11.43 -4.45 -3.33
N LEU A 275 -12.28 -3.57 -2.79
CA LEU A 275 -12.90 -3.76 -1.48
C LEU A 275 -13.91 -4.93 -1.46
N ALA A 276 -14.39 -5.42 -2.61
CA ALA A 276 -15.22 -6.61 -2.65
C ALA A 276 -14.40 -7.88 -2.34
N ARG A 277 -13.12 -7.90 -2.71
CA ARG A 277 -12.20 -8.99 -2.33
C ARG A 277 -11.96 -8.99 -0.83
N GLU A 278 -11.82 -7.81 -0.23
CA GLU A 278 -11.73 -7.64 1.23
C GLU A 278 -12.96 -8.23 1.93
N ALA A 279 -14.16 -7.89 1.47
CA ALA A 279 -15.41 -8.45 2.00
C ALA A 279 -15.48 -9.98 1.89
N ALA A 280 -15.02 -10.56 0.78
CA ALA A 280 -14.98 -12.00 0.58
C ALA A 280 -13.98 -12.68 1.53
N HIS A 281 -12.79 -12.08 1.72
CA HIS A 281 -11.80 -12.56 2.70
C HIS A 281 -12.36 -12.51 4.12
N LEU A 282 -13.02 -11.42 4.49
CA LEU A 282 -13.61 -11.25 5.82
C LEU A 282 -14.71 -12.29 6.07
N SER A 283 -15.57 -12.52 5.08
CA SER A 283 -16.59 -13.57 5.12
C SER A 283 -15.99 -14.97 5.34
N ARG A 284 -14.86 -15.27 4.69
CA ARG A 284 -14.14 -16.54 4.87
C ARG A 284 -13.53 -16.67 6.26
N ILE A 285 -12.94 -15.60 6.79
CA ILE A 285 -12.38 -15.57 8.14
C ILE A 285 -13.50 -15.79 9.16
N ILE A 286 -14.61 -15.05 9.06
CA ILE A 286 -15.80 -15.24 9.93
C ILE A 286 -16.26 -16.70 9.90
N TYR A 287 -16.35 -17.31 8.72
CA TYR A 287 -16.74 -18.72 8.61
C TYR A 287 -15.73 -19.65 9.32
N ASN A 288 -14.43 -19.44 9.15
CA ASN A 288 -13.40 -20.28 9.78
C ASN A 288 -13.33 -20.10 11.31
N PHE A 289 -13.69 -18.92 11.81
CA PHE A 289 -13.74 -18.60 13.23
C PHE A 289 -15.11 -18.80 13.88
N ARG A 290 -16.15 -19.24 13.14
CA ARG A 290 -17.53 -19.41 13.65
C ARG A 290 -17.72 -20.23 14.94
N ARG A 291 -16.73 -21.06 15.30
CA ARG A 291 -16.74 -21.90 16.53
C ARG A 291 -15.96 -21.30 17.70
N TRP A 292 -15.29 -20.16 17.51
CA TRP A 292 -14.46 -19.50 18.51
C TRP A 292 -15.19 -18.26 19.01
N LYS A 293 -15.29 -18.10 20.33
CA LYS A 293 -16.04 -17.00 20.96
C LYS A 293 -15.16 -15.83 21.38
N ASP A 294 -13.87 -16.07 21.56
CA ASP A 294 -12.90 -15.08 22.06
C ASP A 294 -12.49 -14.04 20.99
N VAL A 295 -12.95 -14.22 19.75
CA VAL A 295 -12.63 -13.34 18.61
C VAL A 295 -13.90 -13.02 17.83
N SER A 296 -14.18 -11.72 17.67
CA SER A 296 -15.18 -11.19 16.75
C SER A 296 -14.53 -10.51 15.56
N PHE A 297 -15.31 -10.34 14.49
CA PHE A 297 -14.88 -9.70 13.25
C PHE A 297 -16.01 -8.82 12.76
N LEU A 298 -15.66 -7.68 12.16
CA LEU A 298 -16.62 -6.85 11.43
C LEU A 298 -17.28 -7.68 10.33
N LYS A 299 -18.59 -7.51 10.13
CA LYS A 299 -19.36 -8.29 9.16
C LYS A 299 -19.70 -7.43 7.95
N PRO A 300 -19.28 -7.81 6.73
CA PRO A 300 -19.74 -7.17 5.51
C PRO A 300 -21.27 -7.23 5.41
N LEU A 301 -21.90 -6.11 5.06
CA LEU A 301 -23.35 -6.00 4.95
C LEU A 301 -23.77 -6.05 3.47
N TYR A 302 -24.33 -7.17 3.04
CA TYR A 302 -24.90 -7.29 1.70
C TYR A 302 -26.30 -6.65 1.65
N PRO A 303 -26.68 -5.98 0.54
CA PRO A 303 -25.99 -5.87 -0.75
C PRO A 303 -24.97 -4.70 -0.86
N PHE A 304 -24.55 -4.08 0.25
CA PHE A 304 -23.68 -2.90 0.26
C PHE A 304 -22.18 -3.23 0.16
N VAL A 305 -21.83 -4.08 -0.81
CA VAL A 305 -20.46 -4.50 -1.11
C VAL A 305 -20.18 -4.20 -2.59
N HIS A 306 -19.15 -3.38 -2.85
CA HIS A 306 -18.76 -2.95 -4.19
C HIS A 306 -17.23 -2.76 -4.26
N PRO A 307 -16.56 -2.94 -5.43
CA PRO A 307 -15.10 -2.80 -5.52
C PRO A 307 -14.51 -1.46 -5.04
N ALA A 308 -15.32 -0.41 -4.98
CA ALA A 308 -14.92 0.92 -4.50
C ALA A 308 -15.49 1.29 -3.13
N VAL A 309 -16.48 0.56 -2.62
CA VAL A 309 -17.20 0.87 -1.36
C VAL A 309 -17.55 -0.41 -0.63
N LEU A 310 -17.20 -0.51 0.64
CA LEU A 310 -17.54 -1.62 1.52
C LEU A 310 -18.24 -1.09 2.77
N VAL A 311 -19.46 -1.57 3.01
CA VAL A 311 -20.19 -1.31 4.26
C VAL A 311 -20.10 -2.54 5.16
N GLU A 312 -19.68 -2.34 6.40
CA GLU A 312 -19.52 -3.38 7.41
C GLU A 312 -20.11 -2.93 8.76
N THR A 313 -20.36 -3.88 9.67
CA THR A 313 -20.79 -3.55 11.03
C THR A 313 -19.78 -2.63 11.72
N TYR A 314 -20.26 -1.74 12.59
CA TYR A 314 -19.40 -0.91 13.41
C TYR A 314 -19.30 -1.49 14.82
N GLU A 315 -18.08 -1.69 15.31
CA GLU A 315 -17.78 -2.10 16.68
C GLU A 315 -16.88 -1.02 17.31
N LEU A 316 -17.19 -0.61 18.55
CA LEU A 316 -16.41 0.34 19.33
C LEU A 316 -15.45 -0.44 20.23
N GLY A 317 -14.18 -0.06 20.25
CA GLY A 317 -13.18 -0.80 21.01
C GLY A 317 -11.85 -0.05 21.06
N GLU A 318 -11.00 -0.45 22.00
CA GLU A 318 -9.70 0.16 22.23
C GLU A 318 -8.62 -0.48 21.35
N SER A 319 -7.56 0.26 21.04
CA SER A 319 -6.43 -0.26 20.28
C SER A 319 -5.66 -1.28 21.13
N GLY A 320 -5.24 -2.40 20.55
CA GLY A 320 -4.38 -3.39 21.21
C GLY A 320 -3.07 -2.80 21.73
N SER A 321 -2.56 -1.73 21.10
CA SER A 321 -1.41 -0.99 21.60
C SER A 321 -1.65 -0.38 22.99
N HIS A 322 -2.89 0.01 23.31
CA HIS A 322 -3.26 0.52 24.64
C HIS A 322 -2.93 -0.49 25.72
N TYR A 323 -3.31 -1.76 25.51
CA TYR A 323 -3.07 -2.83 26.47
C TYR A 323 -1.60 -3.31 26.52
N VAL A 324 -0.83 -3.10 25.45
CA VAL A 324 0.58 -3.53 25.40
C VAL A 324 1.50 -2.49 26.01
N ASP A 325 1.33 -1.22 25.64
CA ASP A 325 2.24 -0.13 25.98
C ASP A 325 1.97 0.46 27.38
N ASP A 326 0.72 0.41 27.86
CA ASP A 326 0.40 1.00 29.16
C ASP A 326 1.00 0.18 30.31
N HIS A 327 1.75 0.83 31.19
CA HIS A 327 2.54 0.18 32.26
C HIS A 327 1.68 -0.26 33.45
N ASP A 328 0.43 0.20 33.54
CA ASP A 328 -0.51 -0.12 34.64
C ASP A 328 -1.56 -1.19 34.30
N GLY A 329 -1.51 -1.79 33.11
CA GLY A 329 -2.48 -2.81 32.68
C GLY A 329 -2.18 -4.20 33.27
N GLU A 330 -3.14 -4.75 34.01
CA GLU A 330 -3.16 -6.10 34.61
C GLU A 330 -2.43 -7.15 33.74
N GLU A 331 -1.33 -7.71 34.25
CA GLU A 331 -0.49 -8.71 33.57
C GLU A 331 -1.31 -9.90 33.03
N ARG A 332 -2.44 -10.18 33.68
CA ARG A 332 -3.44 -11.17 33.26
C ARG A 332 -4.07 -10.85 31.90
N VAL A 333 -4.42 -9.59 31.63
CA VAL A 333 -5.02 -9.15 30.35
C VAL A 333 -3.99 -9.22 29.23
N LYS A 334 -2.74 -8.80 29.49
CA LYS A 334 -1.64 -8.92 28.52
C LYS A 334 -1.39 -10.37 28.12
N SER A 335 -1.32 -11.26 29.11
CA SER A 335 -1.14 -12.70 28.89
C SER A 335 -2.31 -13.32 28.13
N ALA A 336 -3.55 -12.98 28.49
CA ALA A 336 -4.75 -13.44 27.80
C ALA A 336 -4.78 -12.97 26.33
N LEU A 337 -4.49 -11.69 26.08
CA LEU A 337 -4.44 -11.12 24.73
C LEU A 337 -3.34 -11.77 23.88
N ALA A 338 -2.16 -12.00 24.47
CA ALA A 338 -1.07 -12.71 23.79
C ALA A 338 -1.45 -14.16 23.46
N HIS A 339 -2.13 -14.86 24.38
CA HIS A 339 -2.59 -16.23 24.17
C HIS A 339 -3.64 -16.31 23.06
N ILE A 340 -4.70 -15.48 23.14
CA ILE A 340 -5.77 -15.43 22.12
C ILE A 340 -5.18 -15.02 20.76
N GLY A 341 -4.32 -13.99 20.72
CA GLY A 341 -3.67 -13.53 19.50
C GLY A 341 -2.78 -14.59 18.86
N THR A 342 -1.97 -15.29 19.65
CA THR A 342 -1.10 -16.37 19.15
C THR A 342 -1.92 -17.53 18.59
N HIS A 343 -2.99 -17.93 19.30
CA HIS A 343 -3.90 -18.98 18.85
C HIS A 343 -4.64 -18.59 17.56
N ALA A 344 -5.11 -17.35 17.47
CA ALA A 344 -5.74 -16.82 16.27
C ALA A 344 -4.76 -16.81 15.08
N LEU A 345 -3.53 -16.37 15.29
CA LEU A 345 -2.48 -16.35 14.27
C LEU A 345 -2.13 -17.77 13.79
N LEU A 346 -1.92 -18.71 14.70
CA LEU A 346 -1.63 -20.11 14.36
C LEU A 346 -2.77 -20.73 13.57
N LYS A 347 -4.03 -20.47 13.97
CA LYS A 347 -5.19 -20.94 13.23
C LYS A 347 -5.25 -20.32 11.83
N MET A 348 -4.92 -19.04 11.68
CA MET A 348 -4.81 -18.44 10.35
C MET A 348 -3.72 -19.10 9.50
N LEU A 349 -2.54 -19.33 10.05
CA LEU A 349 -1.44 -19.97 9.33
C LEU A 349 -1.78 -21.40 8.90
N LEU A 350 -2.38 -22.19 9.79
CA LEU A 350 -2.62 -23.60 9.56
C LEU A 350 -3.90 -23.86 8.75
N ALA A 351 -4.96 -23.10 8.98
CA ALA A 351 -6.27 -23.32 8.34
C ALA A 351 -6.57 -22.36 7.17
N LEU A 352 -5.89 -21.19 7.09
CA LEU A 352 -6.02 -20.23 6.00
C LEU A 352 -4.70 -20.14 5.22
N HIS A 353 -4.27 -21.26 4.63
CA HIS A 353 -3.04 -21.41 3.81
C HIS A 353 -2.89 -20.43 2.62
N SER A 354 -3.83 -19.49 2.43
CA SER A 354 -3.88 -18.55 1.30
C SER A 354 -4.52 -17.18 1.61
N THR A 355 -4.79 -16.83 2.88
CA THR A 355 -5.60 -15.62 3.20
C THR A 355 -4.99 -14.72 4.28
N ILE A 356 -3.69 -14.83 4.54
CA ILE A 356 -2.98 -13.87 5.39
C ILE A 356 -2.58 -12.69 4.51
N SER A 357 -3.51 -11.76 4.33
CA SER A 357 -3.16 -10.43 3.86
C SER A 357 -2.61 -9.64 5.05
N LEU A 358 -1.57 -8.82 4.87
CA LEU A 358 -1.17 -7.85 5.91
C LEU A 358 -2.30 -6.87 6.26
N SER A 359 -3.34 -6.74 5.41
CA SER A 359 -4.57 -6.04 5.80
C SER A 359 -5.35 -6.79 6.89
N SER A 360 -5.24 -8.12 6.99
CA SER A 360 -6.02 -8.98 7.90
C SER A 360 -5.77 -8.67 9.38
N HIS A 361 -4.68 -7.98 9.73
CA HIS A 361 -4.41 -7.56 11.10
C HIS A 361 -5.48 -6.58 11.59
N SER A 362 -5.93 -5.64 10.73
CA SER A 362 -6.90 -4.59 11.05
C SER A 362 -8.35 -5.07 11.27
N TYR A 363 -8.63 -6.38 11.27
CA TYR A 363 -9.99 -6.94 11.43
C TYR A 363 -10.17 -7.75 12.71
N PHE A 364 -9.13 -7.94 13.50
CA PHE A 364 -9.26 -8.68 14.75
C PHE A 364 -9.86 -7.79 15.81
N CYS A 365 -11.03 -8.20 16.31
CA CYS A 365 -11.63 -7.67 17.52
C CYS A 365 -11.63 -8.80 18.57
N PHE A 366 -10.99 -8.58 19.71
CA PHE A 366 -10.98 -9.51 20.83
C PHE A 366 -12.02 -9.07 21.84
N ALA A 367 -12.88 -10.00 22.26
CA ALA A 367 -13.86 -9.75 23.30
C ALA A 367 -13.36 -10.35 24.62
N PHE A 368 -13.31 -9.53 25.66
CA PHE A 368 -12.90 -9.95 27.00
C PHE A 368 -14.11 -10.31 27.87
N GLU A 369 -13.87 -11.08 28.95
CA GLU A 369 -14.92 -11.54 29.89
C GLU A 369 -15.64 -10.39 30.61
N ASP A 370 -15.02 -9.22 30.71
CA ASP A 370 -15.61 -7.99 31.27
C ASP A 370 -16.52 -7.23 30.29
N GLY A 371 -16.66 -7.73 29.06
CA GLY A 371 -17.44 -7.10 27.99
C GLY A 371 -16.69 -6.04 27.18
N SER A 372 -15.40 -5.80 27.46
CA SER A 372 -14.57 -4.91 26.65
C SER A 372 -14.17 -5.57 25.32
N THR A 373 -13.95 -4.74 24.29
CA THR A 373 -13.52 -5.19 22.97
C THR A 373 -12.26 -4.45 22.52
N CYS A 374 -11.29 -5.19 21.99
CA CYS A 374 -9.98 -4.69 21.62
C CYS A 374 -9.67 -4.98 20.15
N PHE A 375 -9.23 -3.97 19.41
CA PHE A 375 -8.85 -4.11 18.01
C PHE A 375 -7.34 -4.21 17.83
N LEU A 376 -6.87 -5.15 17.01
CA LEU A 376 -5.51 -5.07 16.48
C LEU A 376 -5.48 -4.05 15.32
N TYR A 377 -5.09 -2.81 15.60
CA TYR A 377 -4.80 -1.80 14.56
C TYR A 377 -3.31 -1.67 14.28
#